data_AF-A0A2X3J4I9-F1
#
_entry.id   AF-A0A2X3J4I9-F1
#
_cell.length_a   1.000
_cell.length_b   1.000
_cell.length_c   1.000
_cell.angle_alpha   90.00
_cell.angle_beta   90.00
_cell.angle_gamma   90.00
#
_symmetry.space_group_name_H-M   'P 1'
#
loop_
_entity.id
_entity.type
_entity.pdbx_description
1 polymer ?
#
loop_
_entity_poly.entity_id
_entity_poly.type
_entity_poly.pdbx_seq_one_letter_code
_entity_poly.pdbx_strand_id
1 'polypeptide(L)'
;MRNLLEIDNLKTSFFTREGEVQAVRGVTFSVQRGEVVGIVGESGCGKSVTCKSVISLLGSHGKVVGGHIRFQGEDLARKTAEQMRHLRGSEIAMIFQDPMTALNPVLTIGAADERDPYSPPAFKQEGGERKGYRDAWTGRHQPAGETL
;
A
#
# COMPACT_ATOMS: atom_id res chain seq x y z
N MET A 1 19.20 -24.41 -1.14
CA MET A 1 18.49 -23.33 -1.87
C MET A 1 17.99 -22.34 -0.84
N ARG A 2 18.18 -21.02 -1.03
CA ARG A 2 17.67 -19.99 -0.10
C ARG A 2 16.40 -19.38 -0.67
N ASN A 3 15.38 -19.21 0.16
CA ASN A 3 14.15 -18.51 -0.23
C ASN A 3 14.47 -17.04 -0.52
N LEU A 4 13.77 -16.47 -1.51
CA LEU A 4 13.84 -15.05 -1.83
C LEU A 4 12.96 -14.24 -0.87
N LEU A 5 11.75 -14.73 -0.61
CA LEU A 5 10.79 -14.15 0.33
C LEU A 5 10.33 -15.23 1.30
N GLU A 6 10.26 -14.90 2.58
CA GLU A 6 9.68 -15.74 3.62
C GLU A 6 8.69 -14.90 4.43
N ILE A 7 7.47 -15.41 4.54
CA ILE A 7 6.44 -14.87 5.41
C ILE A 7 6.13 -15.93 6.46
N ASP A 8 6.26 -15.58 7.73
CA ASP A 8 6.04 -16.48 8.84
C ASP A 8 5.04 -15.89 9.84
N ASN A 9 3.87 -16.53 9.96
CA ASN A 9 2.79 -16.19 10.87
C ASN A 9 2.39 -14.71 10.81
N LEU A 10 2.35 -14.14 9.60
CA LEU A 10 2.06 -12.73 9.38
C LEU A 10 0.66 -12.37 9.88
N LYS A 11 0.60 -11.35 10.74
CA LYS A 11 -0.65 -10.77 11.26
C LYS A 11 -0.66 -9.29 11.00
N THR A 12 -1.73 -8.82 10.37
CA THR A 12 -1.90 -7.41 10.00
C THR A 12 -3.27 -6.92 10.45
N SER A 13 -3.27 -5.82 11.18
CA SER A 13 -4.47 -5.19 11.72
C SER A 13 -4.59 -3.74 11.29
N PHE A 14 -5.84 -3.28 11.14
CA PHE A 14 -6.17 -1.88 10.94
C PHE A 14 -6.87 -1.34 12.19
N PHE A 15 -6.40 -0.21 12.69
CA PHE A 15 -6.95 0.46 13.86
C PHE A 15 -7.89 1.57 13.42
N THR A 16 -9.19 1.35 13.64
CA THR A 16 -10.24 2.30 13.29
C THR A 16 -10.88 2.87 14.56
N ARG A 17 -11.78 3.84 14.42
CA ARG A 17 -12.54 4.38 15.56
C ARG A 17 -13.47 3.34 16.21
N GLU A 18 -13.89 2.35 15.44
CA GLU A 18 -14.79 1.28 15.88
C GLU A 18 -14.03 0.10 16.49
N GLY A 19 -12.69 0.12 16.42
CA GLY A 19 -11.82 -0.91 17.00
C GLY A 19 -10.79 -1.45 16.02
N GLU A 20 -10.12 -2.50 16.46
CA GLU A 20 -9.13 -3.25 15.69
C GLU A 20 -9.80 -4.22 14.72
N VAL A 21 -9.46 -4.13 13.44
CA VAL A 21 -9.88 -5.07 12.40
C VAL A 21 -8.66 -5.86 11.94
N GLN A 22 -8.61 -7.14 12.31
CA GLN A 22 -7.55 -8.04 11.89
C GLN A 22 -7.81 -8.56 10.47
N ALA A 23 -7.10 -7.99 9.50
CA ALA A 23 -7.22 -8.28 8.07
C ALA A 23 -6.38 -9.47 7.60
N VAL A 24 -5.28 -9.78 8.30
CA VAL A 24 -4.45 -10.97 8.06
C VAL A 24 -4.23 -11.68 9.39
N ARG A 25 -4.53 -12.99 9.44
CA ARG A 25 -4.68 -13.77 10.69
C ARG A 25 -3.68 -14.93 10.81
N GLY A 26 -2.42 -14.73 10.43
CA GLY A 26 -1.39 -15.76 10.51
C GLY A 26 -1.17 -16.47 9.17
N VAL A 27 -0.61 -15.74 8.21
CA VAL A 27 -0.23 -16.30 6.91
C VAL A 27 1.24 -16.73 6.94
N THR A 28 1.52 -17.94 6.46
CA THR A 28 2.89 -18.48 6.33
C THR A 28 3.09 -19.06 4.93
N PHE A 29 4.08 -18.56 4.20
CA PHE A 29 4.55 -19.15 2.94
C PHE A 29 5.93 -18.59 2.57
N SER A 30 6.60 -19.23 1.62
CA SER A 30 7.87 -18.77 1.06
C SER A 30 7.82 -18.71 -0.46
N VAL A 31 8.69 -17.90 -1.06
CA VAL A 31 8.89 -17.81 -2.50
C VAL A 31 10.38 -17.97 -2.79
N GLN A 32 10.73 -18.90 -3.68
CA GLN A 32 12.10 -19.11 -4.16
C GLN A 32 12.44 -18.17 -5.32
N ARG A 33 13.73 -18.03 -5.64
CA ARG A 33 14.14 -17.27 -6.83
C ARG A 33 13.60 -17.96 -8.09
N GLY A 34 12.96 -17.19 -8.96
CA GLY A 34 12.34 -17.68 -10.20
C GLY A 34 10.97 -18.35 -10.00
N GLU A 35 10.47 -18.43 -8.77
CA GLU A 35 9.15 -18.98 -8.49
C GLU A 35 8.06 -17.92 -8.68
N VAL A 36 6.92 -18.35 -9.21
CA VAL A 36 5.71 -17.53 -9.31
C VAL A 36 4.67 -18.08 -8.34
N VAL A 37 4.26 -17.26 -7.38
CA VAL A 37 3.23 -17.61 -6.39
C VAL A 37 1.98 -16.78 -6.62
N GLY A 38 0.84 -17.45 -6.75
CA GLY A 38 -0.48 -16.84 -6.85
C GLY A 38 -1.24 -16.92 -5.52
N ILE A 39 -1.79 -15.80 -5.05
CA ILE A 39 -2.69 -15.75 -3.90
C ILE A 39 -4.13 -15.58 -4.41
N VAL A 40 -4.99 -16.57 -4.13
CA VAL A 40 -6.39 -16.60 -4.58
C VAL A 40 -7.35 -16.65 -3.39
N GLY A 41 -8.59 -16.21 -3.61
CA GLY A 41 -9.63 -16.16 -2.57
C GLY A 41 -10.66 -15.08 -2.84
N GLU A 42 -11.71 -15.03 -2.01
CA GLU A 42 -12.83 -14.09 -2.14
C GLU A 42 -12.43 -12.62 -1.90
N SER A 43 -13.26 -11.68 -2.36
CA SER A 43 -13.05 -10.26 -2.06
C SER A 43 -13.02 -10.03 -0.54
N GLY A 44 -12.05 -9.25 -0.07
CA GLY A 44 -11.91 -8.95 1.37
C GLY A 44 -11.17 -9.98 2.21
N CYS A 45 -10.75 -11.14 1.67
CA CYS A 45 -10.05 -12.17 2.46
C CYS A 45 -8.58 -11.84 2.84
N GLY A 46 -8.11 -10.63 2.59
CA GLY A 46 -6.77 -10.17 3.00
C GLY A 46 -5.64 -10.34 1.98
N LYS A 47 -5.92 -10.73 0.73
CA LYS A 47 -4.88 -10.90 -0.33
C LYS A 47 -4.06 -9.63 -0.56
N SER A 48 -4.73 -8.53 -0.92
CA SER A 48 -4.06 -7.25 -1.18
C SER A 48 -3.38 -6.70 0.07
N VAL A 49 -3.93 -6.97 1.26
CA VAL A 49 -3.33 -6.58 2.55
C VAL A 49 -2.06 -7.37 2.83
N THR A 50 -2.04 -8.67 2.51
CA THR A 50 -0.86 -9.53 2.62
C THR A 50 0.28 -8.97 1.77
N CYS A 51 0.02 -8.67 0.49
CA CYS A 51 1.03 -8.08 -0.40
C CYS A 51 1.50 -6.70 0.08
N LYS A 52 0.56 -5.82 0.50
CA LYS A 52 0.92 -4.50 1.03
C LYS A 52 1.72 -4.55 2.34
N SER A 53 1.51 -5.60 3.15
CA SER A 53 2.28 -5.81 4.38
C SER A 53 3.75 -6.09 4.09
N VAL A 54 4.05 -6.84 3.03
CA VAL A 54 5.43 -7.19 2.62
C VAL A 54 6.27 -5.96 2.32
N ILE A 55 5.67 -4.96 1.67
CA ILE A 55 6.38 -3.74 1.24
C ILE A 55 6.13 -2.52 2.17
N SER A 56 5.50 -2.76 3.32
CA SER A 56 5.17 -1.75 4.32
C SER A 56 4.31 -0.59 3.80
N LEU A 57 3.25 -0.90 3.04
CA LEU A 57 2.30 0.07 2.45
C LEU A 57 0.87 -0.03 3.00
N LEU A 58 0.77 -0.22 4.30
CA LEU A 58 -0.51 -0.35 5.00
C LEU A 58 -1.16 1.01 5.35
N GLY A 59 -0.48 2.13 5.05
CA GLY A 59 -0.92 3.48 5.43
C GLY A 59 -0.81 3.73 6.94
N SER A 60 -1.38 4.83 7.42
CA SER A 60 -1.26 5.24 8.83
C SER A 60 -2.07 4.39 9.81
N HIS A 61 -3.14 3.74 9.33
CA HIS A 61 -4.07 2.99 10.18
C HIS A 61 -3.75 1.50 10.23
N GLY A 62 -2.96 0.97 9.30
CA GLY A 62 -2.62 -0.44 9.22
C GLY A 62 -1.22 -0.73 9.78
N LYS A 63 -1.09 -1.80 10.55
CA LYS A 63 0.19 -2.26 11.09
C LYS A 63 0.33 -3.77 11.00
N VAL A 64 1.55 -4.23 10.75
CA VAL A 64 1.94 -5.60 11.05
C VAL A 64 2.03 -5.72 12.56
N VAL A 65 1.18 -6.55 13.16
CA VAL A 65 1.07 -6.73 14.62
C VAL A 65 1.71 -8.03 15.10
N GLY A 66 2.19 -8.87 14.18
CA GLY A 66 2.92 -10.09 14.51
C GLY A 66 3.43 -10.82 13.28
N GLY A 67 4.31 -11.79 13.54
CA GLY A 67 4.99 -12.56 12.50
C GLY A 67 6.23 -11.85 11.96
N HIS A 68 6.84 -12.47 10.94
CA HIS A 68 8.06 -11.98 10.30
C HIS A 68 7.92 -11.98 8.78
N ILE A 69 8.57 -11.01 8.15
CA ILE A 69 8.71 -10.93 6.70
C ILE A 69 10.19 -10.79 6.40
N ARG A 70 10.78 -11.80 5.75
CA ARG A 70 12.19 -11.77 5.37
C ARG A 70 12.34 -11.73 3.87
N PHE A 71 13.15 -10.79 3.38
CA PHE A 71 13.54 -10.73 1.98
C PHE A 71 15.04 -10.97 1.88
N GLN A 72 15.45 -11.93 1.06
CA GLN A 72 16.84 -12.39 0.93
C GLN A 72 17.49 -12.76 2.28
N GLY A 73 16.69 -13.23 3.24
CA GLY A 73 17.13 -13.59 4.60
C GLY A 73 17.14 -12.44 5.60
N GLU A 74 16.87 -11.21 5.17
CA GLU A 74 16.83 -10.03 6.06
C GLU A 74 15.39 -9.70 6.49
N ASP A 75 15.18 -9.52 7.79
CA ASP A 75 13.88 -9.12 8.34
C ASP A 75 13.55 -7.67 7.96
N LEU A 76 12.48 -7.49 7.19
CA LEU A 76 12.03 -6.18 6.71
C LEU A 76 11.55 -5.28 7.86
N ALA A 77 11.08 -5.84 8.98
CA ALA A 77 10.66 -5.04 10.14
C ALA A 77 11.83 -4.31 10.81
N ARG A 78 13.07 -4.74 10.57
CA ARG A 78 14.29 -4.12 11.12
C ARG A 78 14.86 -3.02 10.22
N LYS A 79 14.33 -2.85 9.01
CA LYS A 79 14.82 -1.83 8.07
C LYS A 79 14.30 -0.45 8.46
N THR A 80 15.16 0.55 8.34
CA THR A 80 14.74 1.95 8.47
C THR A 80 13.84 2.37 7.31
N ALA A 81 13.12 3.48 7.44
CA ALA A 81 12.29 4.02 6.37
C ALA A 81 13.10 4.28 5.08
N GLU A 82 14.35 4.73 5.22
CA GLU A 82 15.26 4.97 4.10
C GLU A 82 15.71 3.67 3.43
N GLN A 83 16.07 2.65 4.21
CA GLN A 83 16.41 1.33 3.67
C GLN A 83 15.21 0.69 2.95
N MET A 84 14.02 0.82 3.52
CA MET A 84 12.79 0.37 2.89
C MET A 84 12.50 1.14 1.59
N ARG A 85 12.76 2.45 1.55
CA ARG A 85 12.63 3.26 0.34
C ARG A 85 13.60 2.81 -0.74
N HIS A 86 14.85 2.51 -0.42
CA HIS A 86 15.81 2.02 -1.41
C HIS A 86 15.41 0.65 -1.95
N LEU A 87 14.97 -0.25 -1.07
CA LEU A 87 14.55 -1.60 -1.43
C LEU A 87 13.31 -1.61 -2.33
N ARG A 88 12.38 -0.67 -2.08
CA ARG A 88 11.26 -0.40 -2.98
C ARG A 88 11.74 0.28 -4.26
N GLY A 89 11.37 -0.25 -5.42
CA GLY A 89 11.76 0.28 -6.73
C GLY A 89 13.04 -0.33 -7.31
N SER A 90 14.05 -0.64 -6.49
CA SER A 90 15.27 -1.30 -6.98
C SER A 90 15.18 -2.84 -6.96
N GLU A 91 14.63 -3.40 -5.89
CA GLU A 91 14.63 -4.85 -5.64
C GLU A 91 13.20 -5.42 -5.54
N ILE A 92 12.25 -4.62 -5.04
CA ILE A 92 10.84 -4.98 -4.96
C ILE A 92 9.98 -3.89 -5.59
N ALA A 93 9.15 -4.26 -6.56
CA ALA A 93 8.17 -3.39 -7.17
C ALA A 93 6.76 -3.97 -7.00
N MET A 94 5.76 -3.10 -6.84
CA MET A 94 4.35 -3.46 -6.82
C MET A 94 3.59 -2.73 -7.92
N ILE A 95 2.82 -3.51 -8.69
CA ILE A 95 1.83 -2.98 -9.63
C ILE A 95 0.47 -3.03 -8.91
N PHE A 96 -0.16 -1.87 -8.72
CA PHE A 96 -1.44 -1.76 -8.02
C PHE A 96 -2.61 -2.17 -8.91
N GLN A 97 -3.68 -2.69 -8.29
CA GLN A 97 -4.92 -3.06 -8.99
C GLN A 97 -5.59 -1.87 -9.68
N ASP A 98 -5.42 -0.65 -9.15
CA ASP A 98 -5.77 0.61 -9.81
C ASP A 98 -4.48 1.44 -10.02
N PRO A 99 -3.83 1.34 -11.18
CA PRO A 99 -2.54 1.97 -11.44
C PRO A 99 -2.63 3.50 -11.47
N MET A 100 -3.83 4.07 -11.67
CA MET A 100 -4.04 5.52 -11.74
C MET A 100 -3.82 6.21 -10.39
N THR A 101 -3.96 5.48 -9.27
CA THR A 101 -3.77 6.03 -7.92
C THR A 101 -2.30 6.13 -7.50
N ALA A 102 -1.39 5.43 -8.20
CA ALA A 102 0.05 5.46 -7.94
C ALA A 102 0.80 6.45 -8.83
N LEU A 103 0.16 6.95 -9.89
CA LEU A 103 0.70 7.97 -10.80
C LEU A 103 0.08 9.33 -10.47
N ASN A 104 0.91 10.31 -10.15
CA ASN A 104 0.47 11.70 -10.13
C ASN A 104 0.46 12.22 -11.58
N PRO A 105 -0.71 12.47 -12.20
CA PRO A 105 -0.83 12.82 -13.62
C PRO A 105 -0.25 14.20 -13.98
N VAL A 106 0.23 14.96 -12.98
CA VAL A 106 0.89 16.26 -13.16
C VAL A 106 2.43 16.12 -13.25
N LEU A 107 2.96 14.90 -13.15
CA LEU A 107 4.40 14.61 -13.27
C LEU A 107 4.68 13.92 -14.62
N THR A 108 5.77 14.32 -15.28
CA THR A 108 6.28 13.62 -16.45
C THR A 108 6.74 12.21 -16.07
N ILE A 109 6.78 11.27 -17.03
CA ILE A 109 7.21 9.87 -16.79
C ILE A 109 8.59 9.83 -16.09
N GLY A 110 9.51 10.73 -16.42
CA GLY A 110 10.81 10.85 -15.75
C GLY A 110 10.73 11.39 -14.32
N ALA A 111 9.85 12.35 -14.04
CA ALA A 111 9.67 12.89 -12.69
C ALA A 111 8.88 11.94 -11.75
N ALA A 112 8.11 11.01 -12.31
CA ALA A 112 7.48 9.92 -11.56
C ALA A 112 8.47 8.83 -11.13
N ASP A 113 9.59 8.67 -11.84
CA ASP A 113 10.66 7.72 -11.55
C ASP A 113 11.58 8.22 -10.41
N GLU A 114 11.77 9.53 -10.32
CA GLU A 114 12.65 10.16 -9.31
C GLU A 114 12.03 10.28 -7.90
N ARG A 115 10.71 10.19 -7.77
CA ARG A 115 9.99 10.29 -6.50
C ARG A 115 9.61 8.90 -6.03
N ASP A 116 9.92 8.52 -4.78
CA ASP A 116 9.46 7.25 -4.19
C ASP A 116 7.95 7.07 -4.43
N PRO A 117 7.52 6.19 -5.35
CA PRO A 117 6.12 6.05 -5.74
C PRO A 117 5.27 5.46 -4.60
N TYR A 118 5.93 5.06 -3.52
CA TYR A 118 5.33 4.51 -2.33
C TYR A 118 5.29 5.51 -1.16
N SER A 119 5.82 6.72 -1.35
CA SER A 119 5.64 7.81 -0.40
C SER A 119 4.22 8.37 -0.52
N PRO A 120 3.47 8.51 0.60
CA PRO A 120 2.15 9.12 0.55
C PRO A 120 2.27 10.56 0.03
N PRO A 121 1.28 11.08 -0.73
CA PRO A 121 1.28 12.48 -1.12
C PRO A 121 1.33 13.35 0.15
N ALA A 122 2.23 14.32 0.16
CA ALA A 122 2.35 15.25 1.28
C ALA A 122 1.02 15.99 1.46
N PHE A 123 0.30 15.70 2.55
CA PHE A 123 -0.85 16.50 2.97
C PHE A 123 -0.34 17.86 3.44
N LYS A 124 -0.48 18.89 2.61
CA LYS A 124 -0.47 20.27 3.11
C LYS A 124 -1.75 20.45 3.93
N GLN A 125 -1.62 20.58 5.24
CA GLN A 125 -2.67 21.16 6.07
C GLN A 125 -2.71 22.66 5.76
N GLU A 126 -3.55 23.05 4.81
CA GLU A 126 -4.05 24.43 4.78
C GLU A 126 -5.22 24.51 5.76
N GLY A 127 -5.15 25.52 6.63
CA GLY A 127 -6.05 25.70 7.75
C GLY A 127 -7.51 25.77 7.33
N GLY A 128 -8.36 25.13 8.15
CA GLY A 128 -9.75 25.50 8.33
C GLY A 128 -10.66 25.39 7.11
N GLU A 129 -11.03 24.15 6.72
CA GLU A 129 -12.43 23.77 6.42
C GLU A 129 -12.47 22.30 5.98
N ARG A 130 -13.29 21.49 6.65
CA ARG A 130 -13.51 20.09 6.27
C ARG A 130 -14.47 20.04 5.08
N LYS A 131 -13.95 20.10 3.86
CA LYS A 131 -14.75 19.74 2.67
C LYS A 131 -14.63 18.24 2.41
N GLY A 132 -15.74 17.54 2.65
CA GLY A 132 -15.83 16.09 2.65
C GLY A 132 -15.60 15.45 1.28
N TYR A 133 -15.05 14.24 1.33
CA TYR A 133 -14.69 13.37 0.21
C TYR A 133 -15.91 12.82 -0.59
N ARG A 134 -17.08 13.48 -0.57
CA ARG A 134 -18.31 12.95 -1.19
C ARG A 134 -18.65 13.54 -2.56
N ASP A 135 -18.03 14.65 -2.97
CA ASP A 135 -18.53 15.42 -4.13
C ASP A 135 -17.74 15.23 -5.43
N ALA A 136 -16.64 14.45 -5.41
CA ALA A 136 -15.75 14.32 -6.57
C ALA A 136 -16.14 13.21 -7.56
N TRP A 137 -17.18 12.41 -7.29
CA TRP A 137 -17.44 11.15 -8.02
C TRP A 137 -18.82 11.02 -8.67
N THR A 138 -19.59 12.10 -8.82
CA THR A 138 -20.96 12.01 -9.38
C THR A 138 -21.17 12.54 -10.79
N GLY A 139 -20.13 12.99 -11.51
CA GLY A 139 -20.20 13.20 -12.97
C GLY A 139 -21.41 13.97 -13.52
N ARG A 140 -22.04 14.84 -12.70
CA ARG A 140 -23.20 15.63 -13.10
C ARG A 140 -22.75 17.07 -13.30
N HIS A 141 -22.47 17.41 -14.55
CA HIS A 141 -22.56 18.78 -15.01
C HIS A 141 -23.99 19.26 -14.81
N GLN A 142 -24.17 20.27 -13.96
CA GLN A 142 -25.36 21.10 -13.95
C GLN A 142 -24.93 22.44 -14.56
N PRO A 143 -25.50 22.89 -15.69
CA PRO A 143 -25.23 24.24 -16.18
C PRO A 143 -25.84 25.23 -15.17
N ALA A 144 -25.05 26.19 -14.73
CA ALA A 144 -25.54 27.30 -13.92
C ALA A 144 -26.52 28.08 -14.79
N GLY A 145 -27.80 28.03 -14.41
CA GLY A 145 -28.85 28.84 -14.99
C GLY A 145 -28.66 30.31 -14.67
N GLU A 146 -29.04 31.13 -15.64
CA GLU A 146 -29.41 32.54 -15.52
C GLU A 146 -30.29 32.79 -14.28
N THR A 147 -30.20 33.98 -13.69
CA THR A 147 -31.32 34.93 -13.57
C THR A 147 -30.91 36.15 -12.72
N LEU A 148 -31.05 37.33 -13.35
CA LEU A 148 -31.19 38.71 -12.83
C LEU A 148 -30.01 39.38 -12.09
#